data_AF-A0A3N5NZA6-F1
#
_entry.id   AF-A0A3N5NZA6-F1
#
_cell.length_a   1.000
_cell.length_b   1.000
_cell.length_c   1.000
_cell.angle_alpha   90.00
_cell.angle_beta   90.00
_cell.angle_gamma   90.00
#
_symmetry.space_group_name_H-M   'P 1'
#
loop_
_entity.id
_entity.type
_entity.pdbx_description
1 polymer ?
#
loop_
_entity_poly.entity_id
_entity_poly.type
_entity_poly.pdbx_seq_one_letter_code
_entity_poly.pdbx_strand_id
1 'polypeptide(L)'
;MSGSRKMRIDMPCGIFYNLFNIILDLNGTITVDGRFVDGVVERLKKISEIMDAYLLTADTGRTLDQLTGQLVEECGIKIHKLESGRGDLQ
;
A
#
# COMPACT_ATOMS: atom_id res chain seq x y z
N MET A 1 22.01 -12.22 1.01
CA MET A 1 20.82 -13.05 1.28
C MET A 1 19.76 -12.13 1.87
N SER A 2 18.83 -11.63 1.05
CA SER A 2 17.77 -10.74 1.53
C SER A 2 16.71 -11.59 2.21
N GLY A 3 16.61 -11.51 3.55
CA GLY A 3 15.50 -12.12 4.26
C GLY A 3 14.19 -11.54 3.75
N SER A 4 13.20 -12.39 3.45
CA SER A 4 11.88 -11.93 3.03
C SER A 4 11.24 -11.10 4.15
N ARG A 5 10.91 -9.84 3.86
CA ARG A 5 10.15 -8.95 4.75
C ARG A 5 8.83 -9.62 5.13
N LYS A 6 8.55 -9.76 6.43
CA LYS A 6 7.31 -10.35 6.93
C LYS A 6 6.95 -9.86 8.33
N MET A 7 5.66 -9.65 8.55
CA MET A 7 5.06 -9.45 9.87
C MET A 7 4.43 -10.77 10.35
N ARG A 8 4.74 -11.18 11.57
CA ARG A 8 4.13 -12.37 12.18
C ARG A 8 3.01 -11.96 13.12
N ILE A 9 1.83 -12.56 12.94
CA ILE A 9 0.72 -12.45 13.88
C ILE A 9 0.54 -13.81 14.58
N ASP A 10 0.50 -13.76 15.91
CA ASP A 10 0.18 -14.90 16.78
C ASP A 10 -1.31 -14.85 17.10
N MET A 11 -2.01 -15.92 16.76
CA MET A 11 -3.43 -16.10 17.06
C MET A 11 -3.60 -17.17 18.13
N PRO A 12 -4.67 -17.10 18.94
CA PRO A 12 -4.98 -18.13 19.92
C PRO A 12 -4.94 -19.55 19.32
N CYS A 13 -4.66 -20.54 20.17
CA CYS A 13 -4.57 -21.96 19.81
C CYS A 13 -3.38 -22.34 18.91
N GLY A 14 -2.31 -21.54 18.89
CA GLY A 14 -1.04 -21.90 18.24
C GLY A 14 -1.02 -21.68 16.73
N ILE A 15 -1.90 -20.83 16.21
CA ILE A 15 -1.97 -20.48 14.79
C ILE A 15 -1.09 -19.25 14.55
N PHE A 16 -0.27 -19.29 13.50
CA PHE A 16 0.56 -18.15 13.11
C PHE A 16 0.33 -17.77 11.66
N TYR A 17 0.24 -16.46 11.41
CA TYR A 17 0.21 -15.89 10.08
C TYR A 17 1.51 -15.13 9.81
N ASN A 18 2.16 -15.44 8.69
CA ASN A 18 3.22 -14.59 8.15
C ASN A 18 2.63 -13.74 7.05
N LEU A 19 2.51 -12.44 7.30
CA LEU A 19 2.03 -11.47 6.34
C LEU A 19 3.22 -10.86 5.60
N PHE A 20 3.22 -11.00 4.28
CA PHE A 20 4.30 -10.49 3.43
C PHE A 20 3.92 -9.22 2.70
N ASN A 21 2.63 -9.07 2.37
CA ASN A 21 2.13 -8.00 1.52
C ASN A 21 1.06 -7.19 2.24
N ILE A 22 0.99 -5.89 1.95
CA ILE A 22 -0.13 -5.02 2.26
C ILE A 22 -0.61 -4.34 0.98
N ILE A 23 -1.92 -4.28 0.80
CA ILE A 23 -2.57 -3.62 -0.34
C ILE A 23 -3.41 -2.48 0.25
N LEU A 24 -3.24 -1.28 -0.31
CA LEU A 24 -3.87 -0.05 0.14
C LEU A 24 -4.65 0.58 -1.01
N ASP A 25 -5.76 1.23 -0.71
CA ASP A 25 -6.38 2.19 -1.63
C ASP A 25 -5.73 3.58 -1.47
N LEU A 26 -5.93 4.45 -2.44
CA LEU A 26 -5.49 5.84 -2.40
C LEU A 26 -6.44 6.70 -1.55
N ASN A 27 -7.59 7.05 -2.11
CA ASN A 27 -8.56 7.93 -1.46
C ASN A 27 -9.34 7.19 -0.37
N GLY A 28 -9.55 7.85 0.76
CA GLY A 28 -10.22 7.24 1.92
C GLY A 28 -9.33 6.28 2.72
N THR A 29 -8.06 6.12 2.33
CA THR A 29 -7.05 5.38 3.10
C THR A 29 -5.80 6.23 3.35
N ILE A 30 -5.08 6.62 2.30
CA ILE A 30 -3.83 7.40 2.43
C ILE A 30 -4.00 8.87 2.06
N THR A 31 -5.06 9.22 1.33
CA THR A 31 -5.39 10.58 0.95
C THR A 31 -6.83 10.97 1.29
N VAL A 32 -7.02 12.26 1.53
CA VAL A 32 -8.33 12.94 1.57
C VAL A 32 -8.27 14.10 0.59
N ASP A 33 -9.22 14.17 -0.35
CA ASP A 33 -9.30 15.19 -1.40
C ASP A 33 -7.99 15.40 -2.17
N GLY A 34 -7.31 14.29 -2.51
CA GLY A 34 -6.06 14.31 -3.28
C GLY A 34 -4.81 14.73 -2.52
N ARG A 35 -4.91 14.91 -1.20
CA ARG A 35 -3.77 15.26 -0.34
C ARG A 35 -3.49 14.15 0.65
N PHE A 36 -2.22 13.92 0.96
CA PHE A 36 -1.85 12.96 1.99
C PHE A 36 -2.45 13.32 3.34
N VAL A 37 -2.91 12.31 4.06
CA VAL A 37 -3.22 12.45 5.48
C VAL A 37 -1.92 12.70 6.24
N ASP A 38 -1.93 13.65 7.18
CA ASP A 38 -0.74 14.02 7.95
C ASP A 38 -0.06 12.79 8.59
N GLY A 39 1.24 12.67 8.35
CA GLY A 39 2.07 11.59 8.88
C GLY A 39 1.94 10.24 8.17
N VAL A 40 1.14 10.14 7.09
CA VAL A 40 0.91 8.85 6.41
C VAL A 40 2.15 8.36 5.67
N VAL A 41 2.92 9.25 5.04
CA VAL A 41 4.11 8.88 4.27
C VAL A 41 5.17 8.25 5.19
N GLU A 42 5.40 8.84 6.35
CA GLU A 42 6.35 8.34 7.35
C GLU A 42 5.93 6.98 7.92
N ARG A 43 4.62 6.75 8.08
CA ARG A 43 4.08 5.45 8.51
C ARG A 43 4.21 4.40 7.41
N LEU A 44 3.94 4.77 6.16
CA LEU A 44 4.09 3.89 5.00
C LEU A 44 5.53 3.45 4.80
N LYS A 45 6.49 4.35 5.00
CA LYS A 45 7.91 4.03 5.00
C LYS A 45 8.28 2.97 6.05
N LYS A 46 7.77 3.10 7.28
CA LYS A 46 7.98 2.08 8.32
C LYS A 46 7.34 0.74 7.96
N ILE A 47 6.18 0.76 7.30
CA ILE A 47 5.50 -0.46 6.84
C ILE A 47 6.32 -1.13 5.74
N SER A 48 6.87 -0.38 4.79
CA SER A 48 7.64 -0.94 3.68
C SER A 48 8.99 -1.55 4.09
N GLU A 49 9.49 -1.21 5.28
CA GLU A 49 10.66 -1.87 5.90
C GLU A 49 10.34 -3.30 6.35
N ILE A 50 9.09 -3.60 6.72
CA ILE A 50 8.69 -4.89 7.30
C ILE A 50 7.79 -5.73 6.38
N MET A 51 7.21 -5.14 5.33
CA MET A 51 6.27 -5.79 4.41
C MET A 51 6.43 -5.20 3.00
N ASP A 52 6.03 -5.93 1.98
CA ASP A 52 5.90 -5.39 0.62
C ASP A 52 4.58 -4.61 0.50
N ALA A 53 4.66 -3.34 0.13
CA ALA A 53 3.50 -2.46 0.06
C ALA A 53 3.08 -2.17 -1.38
N TYR A 54 1.77 -2.29 -1.63
CA TYR A 54 1.14 -2.07 -2.92
C TYR A 54 0.01 -1.05 -2.78
N LEU A 55 -0.03 -0.06 -3.67
CA LEU A 55 -1.15 0.86 -3.81
C LEU A 55 -1.99 0.40 -5.00
N LEU A 56 -3.26 0.09 -4.76
CA LEU A 56 -4.23 -0.29 -5.78
C LEU A 56 -5.31 0.77 -5.84
N THR A 57 -5.47 1.47 -6.97
CA THR A 57 -6.47 2.53 -7.07
C THR A 57 -7.05 2.66 -8.47
N ALA A 58 -8.34 3.04 -8.55
CA ALA A 58 -8.96 3.46 -9.81
C ALA A 58 -8.59 4.91 -10.21
N ASP A 59 -8.02 5.70 -9.29
CA ASP A 59 -7.61 7.09 -9.51
C ASP A 59 -8.71 7.95 -10.17
N THR A 60 -9.94 7.82 -9.69
CA THR A 60 -11.10 8.56 -10.22
C THR A 60 -10.94 10.08 -10.07
N GLY A 61 -10.21 10.52 -9.04
CA GLY A 61 -9.87 11.92 -8.78
C GLY A 61 -8.70 12.45 -9.61
N ARG A 62 -7.98 11.59 -10.37
CA ARG A 62 -6.79 11.95 -11.17
C ARG A 62 -5.69 12.66 -10.37
N THR A 63 -5.46 12.19 -9.14
CA THR A 63 -4.46 12.75 -8.22
C THR A 63 -3.24 11.85 -8.08
N LEU A 64 -3.30 10.63 -8.60
CA LEU A 64 -2.22 9.65 -8.47
C LEU A 64 -0.88 10.17 -9.02
N ASP A 65 -0.87 10.80 -10.19
CA ASP A 65 0.37 11.25 -10.85
C ASP A 65 1.13 12.29 -10.01
N GLN A 66 0.40 13.11 -9.25
CA GLN A 66 0.99 14.14 -8.38
C GLN A 66 1.65 13.55 -7.13
N LEU A 67 1.18 12.37 -6.69
CA LEU A 67 1.54 11.76 -5.41
C LEU A 67 2.53 10.59 -5.58
N THR A 68 2.56 9.99 -6.77
CA THR A 68 3.30 8.75 -7.06
C THR A 68 4.80 8.89 -6.83
N GLY A 69 5.40 10.01 -7.24
CA GLY A 69 6.85 10.21 -7.09
C GLY A 69 7.30 10.04 -5.64
N GLN A 70 6.61 10.70 -4.72
CA GLN A 70 6.93 10.63 -3.29
C GLN A 70 6.75 9.22 -2.72
N LEU A 71 5.66 8.52 -3.08
CA LEU A 71 5.39 7.16 -2.59
C LEU A 71 6.42 6.12 -3.09
N VAL A 72 6.87 6.27 -4.34
CA VAL A 72 7.85 5.35 -4.92
C VAL A 72 9.25 5.63 -4.35
N GLU A 73 9.66 6.89 -4.30
CA GLU A 73 11.00 7.28 -3.87
C GLU A 73 11.22 7.10 -2.36
N GLU A 74 10.27 7.55 -1.53
CA GLU A 74 10.44 7.52 -0.08
C GLU A 74 10.05 6.18 0.54
N CYS A 75 9.04 5.51 -0.01
CA CYS A 75 8.45 4.32 0.59
C CYS A 75 8.69 3.04 -0.23
N GLY A 76 9.13 3.13 -1.49
CA GLY A 76 9.31 1.96 -2.36
C GLY A 76 8.00 1.22 -2.67
N ILE A 77 6.86 1.92 -2.61
CA ILE A 77 5.54 1.34 -2.85
C ILE A 77 5.35 1.05 -4.34
N LYS A 78 4.82 -0.14 -4.64
CA LYS A 78 4.42 -0.51 -6.01
C LYS A 78 3.00 -0.04 -6.27
N ILE A 79 2.79 0.66 -7.37
CA ILE A 79 1.50 1.25 -7.70
C ILE A 79 0.85 0.47 -8.85
N HIS A 80 -0.41 0.10 -8.66
CA HIS A 80 -1.27 -0.54 -9.63
C HIS A 80 -2.51 0.32 -9.83
N LYS A 81 -2.60 0.96 -11.00
CA LYS A 81 -3.82 1.67 -11.41
C LYS A 81 -4.75 0.68 -12.09
N LEU A 82 -5.98 0.60 -11.60
CA LEU A 82 -7.02 -0.23 -12.19
C LEU A 82 -7.56 0.43 -13.45
N GLU A 83 -7.73 -0.34 -14.51
CA GLU A 83 -8.48 0.11 -15.69
C GLU A 83 -9.98 -0.01 -15.43
N SER A 84 -10.75 0.86 -16.08
CA SER A 84 -12.21 0.79 -16.03
C SER A 84 -12.72 -0.51 -16.66
N GLY A 85 -13.43 -1.32 -15.86
CA GLY A 85 -14.02 -2.62 -16.27
C GLY A 85 -14.84 -3.23 -15.13
N ARG A 86 -15.52 -4.37 -15.38
CA ARG A 86 -16.06 -5.17 -14.28
C ARG A 86 -14.89 -5.93 -13.63
N GLY A 87 -14.75 -5.81 -12.30
CA GLY A 87 -13.61 -6.32 -11.53
C GLY A 87 -13.55 -7.86 -11.38
N ASP A 88 -14.25 -8.60 -12.23
CA ASP A 88 -14.35 -10.05 -12.26
C ASP A 88 -13.42 -10.72 -13.30
N LEU A 89 -12.65 -9.94 -14.09
CA LEU A 89 -11.82 -10.45 -15.20
C LEU A 89 -10.41 -9.84 -15.34
N GLN A 90 -9.81 -9.31 -14.25
CA GLN A 90 -8.43 -8.79 -14.27
C GLN A 90 -7.46 -9.57 -13.39
#